data_AF-J9FKZ2-F1
#
_entry.id   AF-J9FKZ2-F1
#
_cell.length_a   1.000
_cell.length_b   1.000
_cell.length_c   1.000
_cell.angle_alpha   90.00
_cell.angle_beta   90.00
_cell.angle_gamma   90.00
#
_symmetry.space_group_name_H-M   'P 1'
#
loop_
_entity.id
_entity.type
_entity.pdbx_description
1 polymer ?
#
loop_
_entity_poly.entity_id
_entity_poly.type
_entity_poly.pdbx_seq_one_letter_code
_entity_poly.pdbx_strand_id
1 'polypeptide(L)'
;DMTALGSAVETVKMRFSALEVMAVTALANITNSVINTGKQMISSLTIEPIKLGFQEYETQIGAVQTILANTSHQGTSLQQVNRALDELNTYADKTIYNFTEMTRNIGTFTAAGVDLRTSVDSIKGIANIAAISGSTSQQASTAMYQLSQALAAGKVSLMDWNSVVNAGMGGKVFQDALIRTSELLGTGAENAIKMYGSFRESLTKGEWLTTEVLTETLKQFAG
;
A
#
# COMPACT_ATOMS: atom_id res chain seq x y z
N ASP A 1 53.57 -8.61 -45.88
CA ASP A 1 52.16 -8.50 -45.44
C ASP A 1 52.01 -7.59 -44.23
N MET A 2 51.65 -6.32 -44.45
CA MET A 2 51.04 -5.42 -43.44
C MET A 2 50.28 -4.24 -44.11
N THR A 3 49.68 -4.42 -45.28
CA THR A 3 49.03 -3.32 -46.05
C THR A 3 47.58 -3.57 -46.44
N ALA A 4 46.87 -4.45 -45.72
CA ALA A 4 45.43 -4.69 -45.94
C ALA A 4 44.53 -4.35 -44.72
N LEU A 5 45.10 -3.89 -43.60
CA LEU A 5 44.33 -3.59 -42.37
C LEU A 5 44.17 -2.09 -42.06
N GLY A 6 44.86 -1.19 -42.77
CA GLY A 6 44.76 0.25 -42.56
C GLY A 6 43.54 0.91 -43.21
N SER A 7 43.08 0.40 -44.35
CA SER A 7 42.06 1.07 -45.19
C SER A 7 40.61 0.80 -44.74
N ALA A 8 40.37 -0.22 -43.90
CA ALA A 8 39.04 -0.55 -43.42
C ALA A 8 38.59 0.33 -42.25
N VAL A 9 39.52 0.82 -41.41
CA VAL A 9 39.21 1.65 -40.25
C VAL A 9 38.87 3.09 -40.65
N GLU A 10 39.50 3.61 -41.70
CA GLU A 10 39.28 4.97 -42.19
C GLU A 10 37.92 5.16 -42.89
N THR A 11 37.42 4.10 -43.53
CA THR A 11 36.10 4.10 -44.20
C THR A 11 34.93 4.09 -43.20
N VAL A 12 35.09 3.45 -42.03
CA VAL A 12 34.07 3.46 -40.97
C VAL A 12 33.99 4.85 -40.32
N LYS A 13 35.13 5.53 -40.12
CA LYS A 13 35.17 6.85 -39.50
C LYS A 13 34.52 7.94 -40.36
N MET A 14 34.69 7.88 -41.69
CA MET A 14 34.04 8.83 -42.61
C MET A 14 32.52 8.61 -42.76
N ARG A 15 32.03 7.36 -42.66
CA ARG A 15 30.58 7.09 -42.72
C ARG A 15 29.84 7.46 -41.42
N PHE A 16 30.52 7.45 -40.26
CA PHE A 16 29.96 7.95 -39.01
C PHE A 16 29.80 9.49 -39.01
N SER A 17 30.77 10.25 -39.52
CA SER A 17 30.67 11.72 -39.56
C SER A 17 29.59 12.25 -40.51
N ALA A 18 29.27 11.52 -41.60
CA ALA A 18 28.16 11.91 -42.47
C ALA A 18 26.77 11.66 -41.85
N LEU A 19 26.63 10.64 -40.98
CA LEU A 19 25.39 10.38 -40.25
C LEU A 19 25.17 11.38 -39.10
N GLU A 20 26.23 11.85 -38.43
CA GLU A 20 26.12 12.93 -37.44
C GLU A 20 25.66 14.26 -38.08
N VAL A 21 26.20 14.62 -39.25
CA VAL A 21 25.86 15.90 -39.90
C VAL A 21 24.43 15.91 -40.46
N MET A 22 23.90 14.76 -40.91
CA MET A 22 22.49 14.66 -41.29
C MET A 22 21.54 14.61 -40.09
N ALA A 23 21.95 14.03 -38.95
CA ALA A 23 21.14 14.02 -37.72
C ALA A 23 20.99 15.43 -37.10
N VAL A 24 22.04 16.26 -37.17
CA VAL A 24 22.00 17.63 -36.63
C VAL A 24 21.14 18.57 -37.51
N THR A 25 21.08 18.33 -38.82
CA THR A 25 20.32 19.21 -39.74
C THR A 25 18.81 18.91 -39.73
N ALA A 26 18.39 17.68 -39.39
CA ALA A 26 16.97 17.37 -39.19
C ALA A 26 16.40 17.99 -37.89
N LEU A 27 17.24 18.16 -36.86
CA LEU A 27 16.81 18.74 -35.57
C LEU A 27 16.74 20.27 -35.57
N ALA A 28 17.45 20.96 -36.47
CA ALA A 28 17.43 22.42 -36.52
C ALA A 28 16.14 23.00 -37.15
N ASN A 29 15.46 22.25 -38.03
CA ASN A 29 14.28 22.73 -38.76
C ASN A 29 12.93 22.40 -38.10
N ILE A 30 12.90 21.66 -36.97
CA ILE A 30 11.70 21.51 -36.13
C ILE A 30 11.76 22.52 -34.98
N THR A 31 12.01 23.79 -35.27
CA THR A 31 12.14 24.81 -34.21
C THR A 31 11.50 26.13 -34.57
N ASN A 32 10.30 26.17 -35.17
CA ASN A 32 9.56 27.45 -35.20
C ASN A 32 8.01 27.43 -35.27
N SER A 33 7.29 26.31 -35.05
CA SER A 33 5.81 26.43 -35.02
C SER A 33 4.98 25.39 -34.23
N VAL A 34 5.56 24.53 -33.36
CA VAL A 34 4.73 23.59 -32.55
C VAL A 34 5.28 23.34 -31.13
N ILE A 35 5.94 24.31 -30.50
CA ILE A 35 6.59 24.05 -29.19
C ILE A 35 5.67 24.28 -27.97
N ASN A 36 4.55 24.99 -28.11
CA ASN A 36 3.70 25.30 -26.94
C ASN A 36 2.48 24.40 -26.75
N THR A 37 2.05 23.62 -27.76
CA THR A 37 0.83 22.78 -27.64
C THR A 37 1.13 21.28 -27.57
N GLY A 38 2.25 20.80 -28.14
CA GLY A 38 2.59 19.36 -28.16
C GLY A 38 3.28 18.81 -26.90
N LYS A 39 4.02 19.66 -26.16
CA LYS A 39 4.78 19.22 -24.96
C LYS A 39 3.88 18.82 -23.79
N GLN A 40 2.70 19.42 -23.66
CA GLN A 40 1.75 19.10 -22.57
C GLN A 40 0.97 17.80 -22.81
N MET A 41 0.83 17.37 -24.07
CA MET A 41 0.02 16.20 -24.42
C MET A 41 0.84 14.89 -24.40
N ILE A 42 2.16 14.95 -24.62
CA ILE A 42 3.04 13.77 -24.56
C ILE A 42 3.59 13.53 -23.15
N SER A 43 3.80 14.59 -22.35
CA SER A 43 4.30 14.45 -20.98
C SER A 43 3.29 13.75 -20.06
N SER A 44 1.98 14.02 -20.22
CA SER A 44 0.93 13.34 -19.46
C SER A 44 0.76 11.87 -19.86
N LEU A 45 1.02 11.51 -21.12
CA LEU A 45 0.80 10.15 -21.62
C LEU A 45 2.00 9.20 -21.44
N THR A 46 3.21 9.69 -21.13
CA THR A 46 4.42 8.84 -21.06
C THR A 46 5.33 9.07 -19.85
N ILE A 47 5.31 10.26 -19.22
CA ILE A 47 6.18 10.55 -18.07
C ILE A 47 5.49 10.20 -16.74
N GLU A 48 4.18 10.39 -16.64
CA GLU A 48 3.40 10.01 -15.45
C GLU A 48 3.45 8.51 -15.14
N PRO A 49 3.24 7.59 -16.12
CA PRO A 49 3.29 6.14 -15.84
C PRO A 49 4.67 5.67 -15.36
N ILE A 50 5.75 6.22 -15.94
CA ILE A 50 7.11 5.86 -15.57
C ILE A 50 7.44 6.38 -14.17
N LYS A 51 7.05 7.61 -13.83
CA LYS A 51 7.25 8.17 -12.48
C LYS A 51 6.45 7.43 -11.41
N LEU A 52 5.20 7.07 -11.71
CA LEU A 52 4.37 6.24 -10.83
C LEU A 52 5.04 4.89 -10.56
N GLY A 53 5.52 4.20 -11.61
CA GLY A 53 6.23 2.93 -11.46
C GLY A 53 7.52 3.05 -10.63
N PHE A 54 8.30 4.12 -10.78
CA PHE A 54 9.48 4.36 -9.94
C PHE A 54 9.11 4.64 -8.46
N GLN A 55 8.06 5.40 -8.20
CA GLN A 55 7.60 5.66 -6.83
C GLN A 55 7.07 4.40 -6.13
N GLU A 56 6.35 3.56 -6.86
CA GLU A 56 5.90 2.26 -6.37
C GLU A 56 7.09 1.33 -6.09
N TYR A 57 8.10 1.32 -6.97
CA TYR A 57 9.31 0.54 -6.78
C TYR A 57 10.13 0.99 -5.55
N GLU A 58 10.35 2.29 -5.37
CA GLU A 58 11.02 2.83 -4.17
C GLU A 58 10.24 2.51 -2.90
N THR A 59 8.91 2.68 -2.93
CA THR A 59 8.02 2.34 -1.82
C THR A 59 8.14 0.85 -1.48
N GLN A 60 8.15 -0.01 -2.50
CA GLN A 60 8.29 -1.45 -2.33
C GLN A 60 9.62 -1.80 -1.67
N ILE A 61 10.75 -1.24 -2.11
CA ILE A 61 12.06 -1.49 -1.49
C ILE A 61 12.07 -1.09 -0.01
N GLY A 62 11.61 0.12 0.30
CA GLY A 62 11.58 0.61 1.67
C GLY A 62 10.70 -0.27 2.57
N ALA A 63 9.51 -0.63 2.08
CA ALA A 63 8.59 -1.50 2.81
C ALA A 63 9.15 -2.90 3.00
N VAL A 64 9.78 -3.49 1.97
CA VAL A 64 10.43 -4.81 2.09
C VAL A 64 11.41 -4.84 3.26
N GLN A 65 12.25 -3.82 3.38
CA GLN A 65 13.24 -3.74 4.46
C GLN A 65 12.57 -3.60 5.82
N THR A 66 11.61 -2.69 5.97
CA THR A 66 10.88 -2.49 7.24
C THR A 66 10.13 -3.75 7.65
N ILE A 67 9.39 -4.36 6.74
CA ILE A 67 8.61 -5.57 6.99
C ILE A 67 9.53 -6.72 7.39
N LEU A 68 10.63 -6.93 6.65
CA LEU A 68 11.58 -8.00 6.96
C LEU A 68 12.27 -7.76 8.31
N ALA A 69 12.64 -6.52 8.63
CA ALA A 69 13.19 -6.19 9.95
C ALA A 69 12.20 -6.51 11.08
N ASN A 70 10.92 -6.17 10.88
CA ASN A 70 9.88 -6.38 11.88
C ASN A 70 9.43 -7.84 12.02
N THR A 71 9.57 -8.68 10.98
CA THR A 71 8.98 -10.03 10.97
C THR A 71 9.99 -11.17 10.83
N SER A 72 11.26 -10.87 10.58
CA SER A 72 12.33 -11.88 10.45
C SER A 72 12.49 -12.74 11.71
N HIS A 73 12.30 -12.16 12.89
CA HIS A 73 12.32 -12.88 14.17
C HIS A 73 11.22 -13.96 14.28
N GLN A 74 10.16 -13.85 13.46
CA GLN A 74 9.06 -14.82 13.36
C GLN A 74 9.29 -15.84 12.24
N GLY A 75 10.47 -15.84 11.60
CA GLY A 75 10.83 -16.73 10.51
C GLY A 75 10.45 -16.22 9.11
N THR A 76 10.00 -14.97 9.00
CA THR A 76 9.65 -14.39 7.69
C THR A 76 10.89 -14.19 6.82
N SER A 77 10.82 -14.69 5.58
CA SER A 77 11.86 -14.55 4.55
C SER A 77 11.54 -13.45 3.55
N LEU A 78 12.57 -12.94 2.86
CA LEU A 78 12.41 -11.99 1.76
C LEU A 78 11.42 -12.46 0.69
N GLN A 79 11.40 -13.76 0.39
CA GLN A 79 10.46 -14.34 -0.58
C GLN A 79 9.00 -14.24 -0.11
N GLN A 80 8.75 -14.42 1.19
CA GLN A 80 7.41 -14.25 1.75
C GLN A 80 6.99 -12.78 1.74
N VAL A 81 7.89 -11.85 2.04
CA VAL A 81 7.62 -10.41 1.93
C VAL A 81 7.28 -10.02 0.51
N ASN A 82 8.06 -10.44 -0.49
CA ASN A 82 7.78 -10.15 -1.88
C ASN A 82 6.44 -10.73 -2.35
N ARG A 83 6.10 -11.96 -1.93
CA ARG A 83 4.78 -12.55 -2.23
C ARG A 83 3.63 -11.77 -1.58
N ALA A 84 3.80 -11.30 -0.35
CA ALA A 84 2.80 -10.49 0.34
C ALA A 84 2.56 -9.16 -0.39
N LEU A 85 3.62 -8.51 -0.84
CA LEU A 85 3.51 -7.27 -1.62
C LEU A 85 2.91 -7.52 -3.01
N ASP A 86 3.26 -8.62 -3.68
CA ASP A 86 2.65 -9.02 -4.96
C ASP A 86 1.15 -9.33 -4.82
N GLU A 87 0.76 -10.00 -3.72
CA GLU A 87 -0.65 -10.25 -3.39
C GLU A 87 -1.40 -8.92 -3.21
N LEU A 88 -0.84 -7.97 -2.47
CA LEU A 88 -1.43 -6.64 -2.31
C LEU A 88 -1.49 -5.85 -3.61
N ASN A 89 -0.47 -5.94 -4.46
CA ASN A 89 -0.47 -5.27 -5.77
C ASN A 89 -1.62 -5.79 -6.65
N THR A 90 -1.74 -7.12 -6.73
CA THR A 90 -2.84 -7.78 -7.44
C THR A 90 -4.21 -7.44 -6.85
N TYR A 91 -4.28 -7.25 -5.53
CA TYR A 91 -5.52 -6.88 -4.85
C TYR A 91 -5.87 -5.40 -5.07
N ALA A 92 -4.87 -4.50 -5.05
CA ALA A 92 -5.03 -3.09 -5.37
C ALA A 92 -5.61 -2.90 -6.78
N ASP A 93 -5.14 -3.67 -7.77
CA ASP A 93 -5.68 -3.65 -9.15
C ASP A 93 -7.18 -3.98 -9.25
N LYS A 94 -7.73 -4.71 -8.27
CA LYS A 94 -9.13 -5.13 -8.24
C LYS A 94 -10.02 -4.20 -7.42
N THR A 95 -9.45 -3.18 -6.81
CA THR A 95 -10.14 -2.30 -5.87
C THR A 95 -9.84 -0.84 -6.14
N ILE A 96 -10.49 0.06 -5.41
CA ILE A 96 -10.24 1.51 -5.50
C ILE A 96 -9.04 1.96 -4.65
N TYR A 97 -8.32 1.02 -4.03
CA TYR A 97 -7.25 1.29 -3.07
C TYR A 97 -5.89 1.16 -3.72
N ASN A 98 -4.98 2.10 -3.46
CA ASN A 98 -3.67 2.09 -4.10
C ASN A 98 -2.67 1.20 -3.36
N PHE A 99 -1.80 0.56 -4.14
CA PHE A 99 -0.75 -0.35 -3.63
C PHE A 99 0.21 0.34 -2.66
N THR A 100 0.52 1.62 -2.90
CA THR A 100 1.44 2.41 -2.05
C THR A 100 0.92 2.54 -0.61
N GLU A 101 -0.37 2.82 -0.43
CA GLU A 101 -1.04 2.94 0.86
C GLU A 101 -1.07 1.59 1.58
N MET A 102 -1.51 0.53 0.89
CA MET A 102 -1.53 -0.82 1.46
C MET A 102 -0.13 -1.26 1.92
N THR A 103 0.88 -1.00 1.11
CA THR A 103 2.27 -1.36 1.40
C THR A 103 2.82 -0.62 2.62
N ARG A 104 2.55 0.69 2.74
CA ARG A 104 2.91 1.46 3.94
C ARG A 104 2.23 0.90 5.19
N ASN A 105 0.97 0.50 5.08
CA ASN A 105 0.20 -0.01 6.21
C ASN A 105 0.68 -1.38 6.71
N ILE A 106 1.23 -2.26 5.83
CA ILE A 106 1.90 -3.48 6.33
C ILE A 106 3.06 -3.11 7.24
N GLY A 107 3.88 -2.13 6.83
CA GLY A 107 5.02 -1.66 7.64
C GLY A 107 4.59 -1.29 9.06
N THR A 108 3.46 -0.59 9.19
CA THR A 108 2.93 -0.18 10.50
C THR A 108 2.36 -1.34 11.31
N PHE A 109 1.61 -2.26 10.70
CA PHE A 109 1.07 -3.43 11.39
C PHE A 109 2.19 -4.36 11.88
N THR A 110 3.18 -4.61 11.04
CA THR A 110 4.35 -5.43 11.42
C THR A 110 5.21 -4.75 12.48
N ALA A 111 5.33 -3.42 12.46
CA ALA A 111 5.99 -2.66 13.52
C ALA A 111 5.22 -2.73 14.85
N ALA A 112 3.89 -2.86 14.79
CA ALA A 112 3.03 -3.11 15.94
C ALA A 112 3.08 -4.57 16.44
N GLY A 113 3.92 -5.42 15.84
CA GLY A 113 4.11 -6.81 16.25
C GLY A 113 3.17 -7.82 15.59
N VAL A 114 2.31 -7.39 14.65
CA VAL A 114 1.44 -8.30 13.90
C VAL A 114 2.25 -9.05 12.85
N ASP A 115 2.03 -10.35 12.71
CA ASP A 115 2.75 -11.15 11.70
C ASP A 115 2.41 -10.72 10.27
N LEU A 116 3.27 -11.08 9.32
CA LEU A 116 3.12 -10.66 7.92
C LEU A 116 1.79 -11.10 7.31
N ARG A 117 1.35 -12.34 7.54
CA ARG A 117 0.13 -12.87 6.93
C ARG A 117 -1.09 -12.15 7.50
N THR A 118 -1.16 -12.04 8.83
CA THR A 118 -2.25 -11.32 9.51
C THR A 118 -2.28 -9.84 9.11
N SER A 119 -1.12 -9.23 8.85
CA SER A 119 -1.03 -7.86 8.34
C SER A 119 -1.64 -7.72 6.93
N VAL A 120 -1.31 -8.62 6.00
CA VAL A 120 -1.89 -8.65 4.64
C VAL A 120 -3.40 -8.82 4.72
N ASP A 121 -3.87 -9.82 5.49
CA ASP A 121 -5.29 -10.11 5.64
C ASP A 121 -6.03 -8.92 6.28
N SER A 122 -5.43 -8.30 7.29
CA SER A 122 -6.04 -7.14 7.96
C SER A 122 -6.21 -5.95 7.01
N ILE A 123 -5.24 -5.68 6.14
CA ILE A 123 -5.30 -4.56 5.19
C ILE A 123 -6.37 -4.81 4.12
N LYS A 124 -6.44 -6.03 3.58
CA LYS A 124 -7.54 -6.44 2.69
C LYS A 124 -8.88 -6.33 3.38
N GLY A 125 -8.96 -6.73 4.66
CA GLY A 125 -10.16 -6.60 5.48
C GLY A 125 -10.63 -5.17 5.63
N ILE A 126 -9.72 -4.25 5.99
CA ILE A 126 -10.06 -2.82 6.12
C ILE A 126 -10.47 -2.23 4.77
N ALA A 127 -9.78 -2.59 3.68
CA ALA A 127 -10.16 -2.18 2.33
C ALA A 127 -11.59 -2.65 1.96
N ASN A 128 -11.95 -3.89 2.29
CA ASN A 128 -13.30 -4.39 2.06
C ASN A 128 -14.36 -3.71 2.97
N ILE A 129 -14.04 -3.44 4.24
CA ILE A 129 -14.91 -2.68 5.14
C ILE A 129 -15.14 -1.26 4.58
N ALA A 130 -14.08 -0.61 4.11
CA ALA A 130 -14.14 0.71 3.50
C ALA A 130 -15.02 0.68 2.25
N ALA A 131 -14.89 -0.34 1.40
CA ALA A 131 -15.72 -0.51 0.20
C ALA A 131 -17.21 -0.69 0.56
N ILE A 132 -17.52 -1.53 1.55
CA ILE A 132 -18.88 -1.73 2.07
C ILE A 132 -19.46 -0.42 2.65
N SER A 133 -18.61 0.39 3.28
CA SER A 133 -19.02 1.62 3.96
C SER A 133 -19.05 2.85 3.05
N GLY A 134 -18.61 2.73 1.79
CA GLY A 134 -18.48 3.85 0.85
C GLY A 134 -17.33 4.82 1.21
N SER A 135 -16.37 4.38 2.01
CA SER A 135 -15.21 5.17 2.40
C SER A 135 -14.16 5.21 1.28
N THR A 136 -13.58 6.39 1.08
CA THR A 136 -12.46 6.60 0.16
C THR A 136 -11.18 5.92 0.64
N SER A 137 -10.20 5.75 -0.27
CA SER A 137 -8.86 5.23 0.08
C SER A 137 -8.19 6.04 1.19
N GLN A 138 -8.29 7.36 1.12
CA GLN A 138 -7.72 8.28 2.11
C GLN A 138 -8.33 8.09 3.51
N GLN A 139 -9.65 7.90 3.58
CA GLN A 139 -10.35 7.64 4.84
C GLN A 139 -9.94 6.28 5.41
N ALA A 140 -9.88 5.25 4.56
CA ALA A 140 -9.43 3.92 4.97
C ALA A 140 -8.00 3.98 5.53
N SER A 141 -7.07 4.62 4.83
CA SER A 141 -5.68 4.79 5.25
C SER A 141 -5.53 5.53 6.58
N THR A 142 -6.34 6.56 6.81
CA THR A 142 -6.35 7.31 8.08
C THR A 142 -6.76 6.40 9.25
N ALA A 143 -7.81 5.60 9.06
CA ALA A 143 -8.28 4.69 10.10
C ALA A 143 -7.40 3.44 10.23
N MET A 144 -6.76 2.95 9.15
CA MET A 144 -5.71 1.92 9.23
C MET A 144 -4.57 2.37 10.14
N TYR A 145 -4.10 3.62 9.97
CA TYR A 145 -3.06 4.17 10.83
C TYR A 145 -3.50 4.17 12.30
N GLN A 146 -4.73 4.61 12.59
CA GLN A 146 -5.22 4.64 13.98
C GLN A 146 -5.41 3.24 14.57
N LEU A 147 -5.91 2.30 13.77
CA LEU A 147 -6.00 0.90 14.17
C LEU A 147 -4.61 0.29 14.40
N SER A 148 -3.60 0.66 13.62
CA SER A 148 -2.23 0.18 13.84
C SER A 148 -1.61 0.70 15.14
N GLN A 149 -1.95 1.93 15.55
CA GLN A 149 -1.56 2.45 16.87
C GLN A 149 -2.26 1.69 18.00
N ALA A 150 -3.55 1.37 17.83
CA ALA A 150 -4.29 0.56 18.78
C ALA A 150 -3.74 -0.88 18.90
N LEU A 151 -3.31 -1.48 17.78
CA LEU A 151 -2.65 -2.77 17.75
C LEU A 151 -1.33 -2.74 18.55
N ALA A 152 -0.52 -1.69 18.36
CA ALA A 152 0.71 -1.51 19.13
C ALA A 152 0.44 -1.31 20.64
N ALA A 153 -0.70 -0.70 20.98
CA ALA A 153 -1.16 -0.54 22.36
C ALA A 153 -1.82 -1.79 22.95
N GLY A 154 -2.06 -2.83 22.15
CA GLY A 154 -2.69 -4.09 22.56
C GLY A 154 -4.22 -4.06 22.62
N LYS A 155 -4.85 -2.88 22.55
CA LYS A 155 -6.31 -2.69 22.61
C LYS A 155 -6.77 -1.46 21.84
N VAL A 156 -8.00 -1.49 21.35
CA VAL A 156 -8.65 -0.35 20.70
C VAL A 156 -9.42 0.47 21.72
N SER A 157 -9.03 1.73 21.91
CA SER A 157 -9.75 2.66 22.77
C SER A 157 -10.92 3.31 22.04
N LEU A 158 -11.79 3.99 22.80
CA LEU A 158 -12.83 4.84 22.21
C LEU A 158 -12.26 5.92 21.28
N MET A 159 -11.06 6.44 21.56
CA MET A 159 -10.42 7.47 20.71
C MET A 159 -10.03 6.89 19.34
N ASP A 160 -9.45 5.70 19.34
CA ASP A 160 -9.08 4.98 18.12
C ASP A 160 -10.33 4.65 17.31
N TRP A 161 -11.37 4.16 17.99
CA TRP A 161 -12.65 3.86 17.38
C TRP A 161 -13.35 5.08 16.79
N ASN A 162 -13.27 6.24 17.46
CA ASN A 162 -13.81 7.49 16.90
C ASN A 162 -13.15 7.85 15.57
N SER A 163 -11.86 7.55 15.41
CA SER A 163 -11.18 7.78 14.14
C SER A 163 -11.72 6.87 13.03
N VAL A 164 -12.02 5.60 13.35
CA VAL A 164 -12.65 4.64 12.43
C VAL A 164 -14.06 5.10 12.03
N VAL A 165 -14.85 5.59 12.98
CA VAL A 165 -16.18 6.16 12.72
C VAL A 165 -16.09 7.40 11.84
N ASN A 166 -15.15 8.31 12.12
CA ASN A 166 -14.94 9.52 11.33
C ASN A 166 -14.46 9.22 9.90
N ALA A 167 -13.77 8.10 9.69
CA ALA A 167 -13.43 7.57 8.39
C ALA A 167 -14.63 6.90 7.68
N GLY A 168 -15.81 6.85 8.29
CA GLY A 168 -17.01 6.22 7.76
C GLY A 168 -17.08 4.70 7.95
N MET A 169 -16.09 4.07 8.59
CA MET A 169 -15.95 2.61 8.65
C MET A 169 -16.48 1.96 9.92
N GLY A 170 -16.95 2.76 10.89
CA GLY A 170 -17.48 2.26 12.17
C GLY A 170 -18.92 1.73 12.11
N GLY A 171 -19.36 1.24 10.95
CA GLY A 171 -20.73 0.79 10.71
C GLY A 171 -21.15 -0.43 11.55
N LYS A 172 -22.46 -0.70 11.57
CA LYS A 172 -23.06 -1.80 12.35
C LYS A 172 -22.48 -3.17 11.99
N VAL A 173 -22.21 -3.42 10.70
CA VAL A 173 -21.58 -4.65 10.21
C VAL A 173 -20.22 -4.89 10.86
N PHE A 174 -19.38 -3.86 10.96
CA PHE A 174 -18.07 -4.01 11.58
C PHE A 174 -18.18 -4.16 13.10
N GLN A 175 -19.06 -3.38 13.75
CA GLN A 175 -19.31 -3.52 15.20
C GLN A 175 -19.80 -4.92 15.57
N ASP A 176 -20.77 -5.46 14.84
CA ASP A 176 -21.35 -6.78 15.13
C ASP A 176 -20.32 -7.89 14.88
N ALA A 177 -19.44 -7.74 13.87
CA ALA A 177 -18.34 -8.66 13.64
C ALA A 177 -17.29 -8.62 14.77
N LEU A 178 -16.98 -7.43 15.29
CA LEU A 178 -16.09 -7.27 16.45
C LEU A 178 -16.68 -7.93 17.71
N ILE A 179 -17.97 -7.70 17.98
CA ILE A 179 -18.66 -8.31 19.13
C ILE A 179 -18.65 -9.82 18.98
N ARG A 180 -19.04 -10.36 17.82
CA ARG A 180 -19.05 -11.79 17.56
C ARG A 180 -17.68 -12.42 17.76
N THR A 181 -16.63 -11.79 17.24
CA THR A 181 -15.25 -12.29 17.37
C THR A 181 -14.78 -12.25 18.82
N SER A 182 -15.14 -11.20 19.56
CA SER A 182 -14.88 -11.10 20.99
C SER A 182 -15.54 -12.22 21.80
N GLU A 183 -16.79 -12.59 21.48
CA GLU A 183 -17.46 -13.71 22.13
C GLU A 183 -16.80 -15.05 21.79
N LEU A 184 -16.38 -15.23 20.54
CA LEU A 184 -15.65 -16.44 20.13
C LEU A 184 -14.29 -16.58 20.83
N LEU A 185 -13.60 -15.46 21.06
CA LEU A 185 -12.31 -15.41 21.75
C LEU A 185 -12.44 -15.30 23.28
N GLY A 186 -13.67 -15.19 23.80
CA GLY A 186 -13.93 -15.10 25.24
C GLY A 186 -13.48 -13.78 25.89
N THR A 187 -13.35 -12.68 25.12
CA THR A 187 -12.96 -11.37 25.67
C THR A 187 -14.15 -10.54 26.19
N GLY A 188 -15.39 -10.98 25.94
CA GLY A 188 -16.59 -10.55 26.65
C GLY A 188 -17.19 -9.20 26.23
N ALA A 189 -17.22 -8.90 24.93
CA ALA A 189 -17.87 -7.70 24.39
C ALA A 189 -19.31 -7.53 24.85
N GLU A 190 -20.14 -8.57 24.77
CA GLU A 190 -21.56 -8.48 25.14
C GLU A 190 -21.72 -8.12 26.62
N ASN A 191 -20.91 -8.72 27.48
CA ASN A 191 -20.91 -8.41 28.91
C ASN A 191 -20.49 -6.95 29.16
N ALA A 192 -19.42 -6.49 28.51
CA ALA A 192 -18.96 -5.10 28.63
C ALA A 192 -20.02 -4.11 28.11
N ILE A 193 -20.65 -4.38 26.98
CA ILE A 193 -21.71 -3.53 26.40
C ILE A 193 -22.92 -3.48 27.32
N LYS A 194 -23.33 -4.62 27.89
CA LYS A 194 -24.43 -4.69 28.84
C LYS A 194 -24.12 -3.93 30.14
N MET A 195 -22.88 -4.05 30.63
CA MET A 195 -22.44 -3.38 31.86
C MET A 195 -22.33 -1.86 31.69
N TYR A 196 -21.78 -1.40 30.57
CA TYR A 196 -21.51 0.03 30.33
C TYR A 196 -22.58 0.74 29.49
N GLY A 197 -23.60 0.02 29.04
CA GLY A 197 -24.81 0.54 28.40
C GLY A 197 -24.71 0.79 26.89
N SER A 198 -23.52 0.81 26.30
CA SER A 198 -23.35 0.93 24.85
C SER A 198 -22.01 0.38 24.36
N PHE A 199 -21.92 0.11 23.04
CA PHE A 199 -20.66 -0.24 22.36
C PHE A 199 -19.57 0.79 22.67
N ARG A 200 -19.87 2.08 22.50
CA ARG A 200 -18.89 3.16 22.68
C ARG A 200 -18.40 3.25 24.12
N GLU A 201 -19.31 3.22 25.09
CA GLU A 201 -18.93 3.24 26.52
C GLU A 201 -18.11 2.01 26.91
N SER A 202 -18.40 0.86 26.31
CA SER A 202 -17.63 -0.37 26.55
C SER A 202 -16.17 -0.27 26.11
N LEU A 203 -15.84 0.61 25.15
CA LEU A 203 -14.45 0.84 24.72
C LEU A 203 -13.68 1.82 25.60
N THR A 204 -14.37 2.57 26.47
CA THR A 204 -13.72 3.46 27.45
C THR A 204 -13.28 2.71 28.69
N LYS A 205 -14.11 1.76 29.15
CA LYS A 205 -13.95 1.10 30.45
C LYS A 205 -13.70 -0.41 30.36
N GLY A 206 -14.06 -1.03 29.24
CA GLY A 206 -13.78 -2.42 28.97
C GLY A 206 -12.43 -2.60 28.29
N GLU A 207 -11.96 -3.85 28.29
CA GLU A 207 -10.71 -4.26 27.63
C GLU A 207 -10.96 -5.38 26.61
N TRP A 208 -12.20 -5.51 26.15
CA TRP A 208 -12.64 -6.63 25.32
C TRP A 208 -12.11 -6.54 23.88
N LEU A 209 -11.91 -5.32 23.35
CA LEU A 209 -11.46 -5.11 21.97
C LEU A 209 -9.93 -5.15 21.91
N THR A 210 -9.39 -6.37 22.04
CA THR A 210 -7.96 -6.66 21.99
C THR A 210 -7.43 -6.65 20.56
N THR A 211 -6.10 -6.68 20.43
CA THR A 211 -5.42 -6.89 19.14
C THR A 211 -5.93 -8.12 18.42
N GLU A 212 -6.04 -9.25 19.11
CA GLU A 212 -6.49 -10.51 18.52
C GLU A 212 -7.94 -10.42 18.01
N VAL A 213 -8.83 -9.78 18.79
CA VAL A 213 -10.22 -9.55 18.36
C VAL A 213 -10.25 -8.69 17.09
N LEU A 214 -9.46 -7.61 17.06
CA LEU A 214 -9.40 -6.74 15.90
C LEU A 214 -8.87 -7.49 14.67
N THR A 215 -7.71 -8.15 14.77
CA THR A 215 -7.08 -8.83 13.63
C THR A 215 -7.89 -10.01 13.11
N GLU A 216 -8.47 -10.83 13.99
CA GLU A 216 -9.35 -11.94 13.58
C GLU A 216 -10.67 -11.44 12.98
N THR A 217 -11.16 -10.27 13.42
CA THR A 217 -12.31 -9.66 12.77
C THR A 217 -11.95 -9.17 11.37
N LEU A 218 -10.85 -8.43 11.22
CA LEU A 218 -10.43 -7.90 9.91
C LEU A 218 -10.16 -9.03 8.90
N LYS A 219 -9.59 -10.14 9.37
CA LYS A 219 -9.37 -11.34 8.56
C LYS A 219 -10.67 -11.93 8.00
N GLN A 220 -11.78 -11.87 8.73
CA GLN A 220 -13.09 -12.30 8.21
C GLN A 220 -13.57 -11.43 7.04
N PHE A 221 -13.09 -10.19 6.94
CA PHE A 221 -13.38 -9.31 5.81
C PHE A 221 -12.34 -9.41 4.70
N ALA A 222 -11.24 -10.16 4.85
CA ALA A 222 -10.14 -10.18 3.87
C ALA A 222 -10.48 -10.90 2.56
N GLY A 223 -11.43 -11.83 2.59
CA GLY A 223 -11.84 -12.68 1.46
C GLY A 223 -11.13 -14.02 1.44
#